data_AF-A0A3M1SH18-F1
#
_entry.id   AF-A0A3M1SH18-F1
#
_cell.length_a   1.000
_cell.length_b   1.000
_cell.length_c   1.000
_cell.angle_alpha   90.00
_cell.angle_beta   90.00
_cell.angle_gamma   90.00
#
_symmetry.space_group_name_H-M   'P 1'
#
loop_
_entity.id
_entity.type
_entity.pdbx_description
1 polymer ?
#
loop_
_entity_poly.entity_id
_entity_poly.type
_entity_poly.pdbx_seq_one_letter_code
_entity_poly.pdbx_strand_id
1 'polypeptide(L)'
;MFLSSDLLMPQLVFNPIGDSWFLALLVACALGAVVWFIAPQEIEPRRRRLVLYALRWTTFILLVVLLLRPTLIYTSSSKISASIAVVVDASKSMSVSDELNGATRYARAADVLADAQDELQRLAEDFDVQAYTFSEKIEPVPFEGGRIRLPESPDGTQTAIGRALEDLSRQAAGKRLLAVVLLSDGAQRAIFPNDVPPQTVATRMGSVGQTIYPVRLGKTRAAEEARDLAVEDILADDRVFVNNYLHVTTHVRATGFANRQVVVRLLFETQPGTMEPVAEQTITIDEAEQRIPVRFQYQPTTPGEWKTTVEIAPDASETVSTNNSQSTLVRVLEGGIHVLYVEGTLRPEQRFVRASLDASPDIAVDYVRLAAPGEKGRPADFAEQLASSDINVFLIGDVDSTFFRREELEVVRDAVEKGAGLMMLGGFQ
;
A
#
# COMPACT_ATOMS: atom_id res chain seq x y z
N MET A 1 -40.81 13.13 3.58
CA MET A 1 -41.30 12.90 2.21
C MET A 1 -41.79 14.24 1.66
N PHE A 2 -40.87 15.15 1.33
CA PHE A 2 -41.20 16.44 0.75
C PHE A 2 -41.09 16.31 -0.77
N LEU A 3 -42.21 16.02 -1.41
CA LEU A 3 -42.37 16.17 -2.85
C LEU A 3 -42.42 17.68 -3.13
N SER A 4 -41.26 18.29 -3.41
CA SER A 4 -41.24 19.55 -4.15
C SER A 4 -41.57 19.21 -5.60
N SER A 5 -42.85 19.02 -5.87
CA SER A 5 -43.37 19.00 -7.22
C SER A 5 -43.27 20.43 -7.74
N ASP A 6 -42.15 20.79 -8.35
CA ASP A 6 -42.12 21.89 -9.29
C ASP A 6 -43.13 21.54 -10.39
N LEU A 7 -44.32 22.14 -10.28
CA LEU A 7 -45.42 21.98 -11.21
C LEU A 7 -44.99 22.60 -12.55
N LEU A 8 -44.33 21.79 -13.36
CA LEU A 8 -43.99 22.15 -14.73
C LEU A 8 -45.28 22.39 -15.49
N MET A 9 -45.41 23.60 -16.04
CA MET A 9 -46.62 24.01 -16.74
C MET A 9 -46.85 23.07 -17.93
N PRO A 10 -48.02 22.41 -18.02
CA PRO A 10 -48.32 21.56 -19.15
C PRO A 10 -48.26 22.41 -20.43
N GLN A 11 -47.35 22.06 -21.33
CA GLN A 11 -47.29 22.69 -22.64
C GLN A 11 -48.17 21.89 -23.60
N LEU A 12 -49.21 22.54 -24.09
CA LEU A 12 -50.04 22.01 -25.17
C LEU A 12 -49.30 22.27 -26.49
N VAL A 13 -48.82 21.20 -27.12
CA VAL A 13 -48.13 21.28 -28.41
C VAL A 13 -48.98 20.59 -29.47
N PHE A 14 -49.06 21.20 -30.66
CA PHE A 14 -49.74 20.66 -31.83
C PHE A 14 -48.70 20.12 -32.80
N ASN A 15 -48.70 18.81 -33.05
CA ASN A 15 -47.79 18.13 -33.96
C ASN A 15 -48.59 17.55 -35.14
N PRO A 16 -48.84 18.36 -36.19
CA PRO A 16 -49.63 17.92 -37.34
C PRO A 16 -49.01 16.70 -38.04
N ILE A 17 -49.84 15.92 -38.71
CA ILE A 17 -49.41 14.71 -39.44
C ILE A 17 -48.27 15.07 -40.43
N GLY A 18 -47.13 14.39 -40.30
CA GLY A 18 -45.95 14.61 -41.13
C GLY A 18 -45.10 15.83 -40.75
N ASP A 19 -45.23 16.33 -39.51
CA ASP A 19 -44.52 17.50 -38.95
C ASP A 19 -44.68 18.78 -39.81
N SER A 20 -45.70 18.82 -40.67
CA SER A 20 -45.93 19.91 -41.61
C SER A 20 -47.32 20.53 -41.43
N TRP A 21 -47.32 21.79 -40.98
CA TRP A 21 -48.53 22.61 -40.87
C TRP A 21 -49.23 22.81 -42.22
N PHE A 22 -48.46 22.86 -43.31
CA PHE A 22 -49.00 23.03 -44.66
C PHE A 22 -49.81 21.81 -45.10
N LEU A 23 -49.30 20.60 -44.86
CA LEU A 23 -49.99 19.36 -45.21
C LEU A 23 -51.28 19.22 -44.39
N ALA A 24 -51.23 19.57 -43.11
CA ALA A 24 -52.41 19.59 -42.26
C ALA A 24 -53.50 20.56 -42.75
N LEU A 25 -53.11 21.78 -43.14
CA LEU A 25 -54.02 22.76 -43.73
C LEU A 25 -54.66 22.23 -45.02
N LEU A 26 -53.86 21.66 -45.92
CA LEU A 26 -54.32 21.14 -47.21
C LEU A 26 -55.37 20.03 -47.01
N VAL A 27 -55.10 19.07 -46.13
CA VAL A 27 -56.04 17.98 -45.82
C VAL A 27 -57.31 18.52 -45.16
N ALA A 28 -57.20 19.49 -44.24
CA ALA A 28 -58.37 20.14 -43.63
C ALA A 28 -59.23 20.87 -44.67
N CYS A 29 -58.61 21.60 -45.62
CA CYS A 29 -59.32 22.26 -46.72
C CYS A 29 -60.02 21.25 -47.64
N ALA A 30 -59.35 20.14 -47.99
CA ALA A 30 -59.94 19.08 -48.82
C ALA A 30 -61.15 18.44 -48.13
N LEU A 31 -61.04 18.10 -46.84
CA LEU A 31 -62.16 17.58 -46.05
C LEU A 31 -63.31 18.60 -45.93
N GLY A 32 -63.00 19.88 -45.76
CA GLY A 32 -63.99 20.95 -45.69
C GLY A 32 -64.76 21.11 -47.00
N ALA A 33 -64.07 21.03 -48.14
CA ALA A 33 -64.68 21.04 -49.46
C ALA A 33 -65.63 19.84 -49.65
N VAL A 34 -65.19 18.62 -49.27
CA VAL A 34 -66.04 17.42 -49.33
C VAL A 34 -67.31 17.58 -48.49
N VAL A 35 -67.18 18.11 -47.27
CA VAL A 35 -68.29 18.38 -46.35
C VAL A 35 -69.29 19.40 -46.93
N TRP A 36 -68.78 20.43 -47.61
CA TRP A 36 -69.57 21.50 -48.23
C TRP A 36 -70.28 21.04 -49.51
N PHE A 37 -69.58 20.35 -50.42
CA PHE A 37 -70.11 19.98 -51.74
C PHE A 37 -71.03 18.75 -51.70
N ILE A 38 -70.85 17.81 -50.76
CA ILE A 38 -71.71 16.62 -50.60
C ILE A 38 -72.88 16.91 -49.63
N ALA A 39 -73.25 18.18 -49.43
CA ALA A 39 -74.36 18.57 -48.57
C ALA A 39 -75.70 18.30 -49.27
N PRO A 40 -76.58 17.42 -48.74
CA PRO A 40 -77.88 17.17 -49.35
C PRO A 40 -78.74 18.44 -49.26
N GLN A 41 -79.21 18.93 -50.40
CA GLN A 41 -80.01 20.17 -50.46
C GLN A 41 -81.50 19.94 -50.18
N GLU A 42 -81.97 18.68 -50.19
CA GLU A 42 -83.40 18.30 -50.17
C GLU A 42 -83.78 17.45 -48.95
N ILE A 43 -83.69 18.01 -47.73
CA ILE A 43 -84.15 17.33 -46.50
C ILE A 43 -85.20 18.19 -45.77
N GLU A 44 -86.46 17.76 -45.80
CA GLU A 44 -87.52 18.23 -44.92
C GLU A 44 -87.80 17.19 -43.82
N PRO A 45 -88.04 17.59 -42.55
CA PRO A 45 -88.22 18.95 -42.03
C PRO A 45 -86.91 19.67 -41.63
N ARG A 46 -86.97 21.01 -41.56
CA ARG A 46 -85.83 21.93 -41.24
C ARG A 46 -85.06 21.58 -39.96
N ARG A 47 -85.72 21.04 -38.93
CA ARG A 47 -85.07 20.61 -37.68
C ARG A 47 -84.08 19.47 -37.92
N ARG A 48 -84.47 18.47 -38.73
CA ARG A 48 -83.61 17.32 -39.07
C ARG A 48 -82.40 17.78 -39.89
N ARG A 49 -82.61 18.73 -40.81
CA ARG A 49 -81.55 19.38 -41.56
C ARG A 49 -80.53 20.07 -40.64
N LEU A 50 -81.00 20.89 -39.70
CA LEU A 50 -80.14 21.57 -38.71
C LEU A 50 -79.32 20.58 -37.87
N VAL A 51 -79.95 19.50 -37.38
CA VAL A 51 -79.24 18.45 -36.61
C VAL A 51 -78.18 17.75 -37.45
N LEU A 52 -78.47 17.42 -38.72
CA LEU A 52 -77.50 16.77 -39.61
C LEU A 52 -76.32 17.70 -39.96
N TYR A 53 -76.58 18.99 -40.20
CA TYR A 53 -75.50 19.97 -40.38
C TYR A 53 -74.66 20.12 -39.11
N ALA A 54 -75.29 20.20 -37.93
CA ALA A 54 -74.58 20.29 -36.66
C ALA A 54 -73.70 19.05 -36.42
N LEU A 55 -74.23 17.84 -36.64
CA LEU A 55 -73.48 16.59 -36.53
C LEU A 55 -72.30 16.57 -37.49
N ARG A 56 -72.51 16.97 -38.76
CA ARG A 56 -71.46 16.96 -39.79
C ARG A 56 -70.34 17.96 -39.50
N TRP A 57 -70.69 19.19 -39.11
CA TRP A 57 -69.69 20.18 -38.69
C TRP A 57 -68.95 19.74 -37.43
N THR A 58 -69.64 19.08 -36.50
CA THR A 58 -69.00 18.49 -35.31
C THR A 58 -67.99 17.41 -35.70
N THR A 59 -68.35 16.50 -36.61
CA THR A 59 -67.43 15.47 -37.12
C THR A 59 -66.24 16.09 -37.85
N PHE A 60 -66.48 17.11 -38.68
CA PHE A 60 -65.42 17.85 -39.37
C PHE A 60 -64.44 18.50 -38.38
N ILE A 61 -64.95 19.23 -37.39
CA ILE A 61 -64.14 19.87 -36.34
C ILE A 61 -63.35 18.81 -35.57
N LEU A 62 -63.97 17.68 -35.24
CA LEU A 62 -63.31 16.58 -34.52
C LEU A 62 -62.18 15.95 -35.35
N LEU A 63 -62.37 15.79 -36.66
CA LEU A 63 -61.31 15.33 -37.56
C LEU A 63 -60.15 16.33 -37.65
N VAL A 64 -60.44 17.64 -37.73
CA VAL A 64 -59.40 18.69 -37.73
C VAL A 64 -58.62 18.68 -36.42
N VAL A 65 -59.30 18.56 -35.27
CA VAL A 65 -58.65 18.45 -33.96
C VAL A 65 -57.76 17.20 -33.88
N LEU A 66 -58.24 16.04 -34.35
CA LEU A 66 -57.43 14.82 -34.42
C LEU A 66 -56.19 15.00 -35.32
N LEU A 67 -56.35 15.71 -36.43
CA LEU A 67 -55.29 15.94 -37.40
C LEU A 67 -54.19 16.89 -36.87
N LEU A 68 -54.55 17.84 -36.02
CA LEU A 68 -53.62 18.71 -35.30
C LEU A 68 -52.89 17.99 -34.15
N ARG A 69 -53.34 16.77 -33.79
CA ARG A 69 -52.76 15.89 -32.76
C ARG A 69 -52.35 16.66 -31.50
N PRO A 70 -53.31 17.26 -30.77
CA PRO A 70 -53.03 17.96 -29.52
C PRO A 70 -52.36 16.99 -28.56
N THR A 71 -51.10 17.26 -28.25
CA THR A 71 -50.29 16.40 -27.38
C THR A 71 -49.95 17.20 -26.13
N LEU A 72 -50.27 16.64 -24.98
CA LEU A 72 -49.95 17.23 -23.70
C LEU A 72 -48.61 16.64 -23.24
N ILE A 73 -47.54 17.43 -23.31
CA ILE A 73 -46.19 16.97 -22.96
C ILE A 73 -45.93 17.30 -21.48
N TYR A 74 -45.73 16.25 -20.70
CA TYR A 74 -45.24 16.35 -19.33
C TYR A 74 -43.72 16.17 -19.36
N THR A 75 -42.99 17.27 -19.33
CA THR A 75 -41.54 17.20 -19.09
C THR A 75 -41.36 17.02 -17.59
N SER A 76 -40.65 15.99 -17.15
CA SER A 76 -40.19 15.85 -15.77
C SER A 76 -38.68 15.93 -15.80
N SER A 77 -38.12 17.01 -15.27
CA SER A 77 -36.68 17.14 -15.10
C SER A 77 -36.34 16.62 -13.70
N SER A 78 -35.76 15.42 -13.62
CA SER A 78 -35.11 14.99 -12.38
C SER A 78 -33.70 15.55 -12.36
N LYS A 79 -33.40 16.42 -11.39
CA LYS A 79 -32.01 16.74 -11.06
C LYS A 79 -31.41 15.45 -10.51
N ILE A 80 -30.45 14.85 -11.23
CA ILE A 80 -29.58 13.83 -10.65
C ILE A 80 -28.76 14.54 -9.58
N SER A 81 -29.08 14.30 -8.30
CA SER A 81 -28.32 14.86 -7.20
C SER A 81 -26.90 14.31 -7.24
N ALA A 82 -25.95 15.23 -7.30
CA ALA A 82 -24.54 14.90 -7.12
C ALA A 82 -24.30 14.50 -5.67
N SER A 83 -23.49 13.48 -5.45
CA SER A 83 -23.15 13.01 -4.11
C SER A 83 -21.72 13.36 -3.72
N ILE A 84 -21.52 13.66 -2.44
CA ILE A 84 -20.21 13.90 -1.83
C ILE A 84 -20.06 12.90 -0.70
N ALA A 85 -18.93 12.19 -0.69
CA ALA A 85 -18.62 11.23 0.35
C ALA A 85 -17.65 11.83 1.36
N VAL A 86 -17.99 11.81 2.65
CA VAL A 86 -17.07 12.12 3.75
C VAL A 86 -16.63 10.78 4.33
N VAL A 87 -15.32 10.51 4.29
CA VAL A 87 -14.75 9.20 4.63
C VAL A 87 -13.73 9.39 5.74
N VAL A 88 -13.95 8.73 6.88
CA VAL A 88 -13.12 8.86 8.07
C VAL A 88 -12.40 7.57 8.39
N ASP A 89 -11.10 7.65 8.62
CA ASP A 89 -10.29 6.53 9.06
C ASP A 89 -10.65 6.13 10.49
N ALA A 90 -11.06 4.86 10.66
CA ALA A 90 -11.39 4.25 11.95
C ALA A 90 -10.42 3.10 12.29
N SER A 91 -9.20 3.13 11.74
CA SER A 91 -8.14 2.19 12.06
C SER A 91 -7.49 2.48 13.42
N LYS A 92 -6.88 1.46 14.02
CA LYS A 92 -6.16 1.55 15.30
C LYS A 92 -5.05 2.61 15.29
N SER A 93 -4.49 2.95 14.12
CA SER A 93 -3.52 4.05 13.99
C SER A 93 -4.10 5.42 14.38
N MET A 94 -5.42 5.57 14.33
CA MET A 94 -6.13 6.79 14.72
C MET A 94 -6.31 6.92 16.24
N SER A 95 -6.05 5.84 17.00
CA SER A 95 -6.03 5.87 18.47
C SER A 95 -4.76 6.48 19.06
N VAL A 96 -3.74 6.76 18.24
CA VAL A 96 -2.46 7.35 18.67
C VAL A 96 -2.70 8.80 19.13
N SER A 97 -2.15 9.14 20.31
CA SER A 97 -2.25 10.45 20.95
C SER A 97 -1.14 11.40 20.52
N ASP A 98 -1.10 11.74 19.23
CA ASP A 98 -0.08 12.62 18.65
C ASP A 98 -0.62 13.95 18.14
N GLU A 99 -1.77 14.42 18.64
CA GLU A 99 -2.32 15.74 18.37
C GLU A 99 -1.99 16.78 19.46
N LEU A 100 -2.34 18.04 19.22
CA LEU A 100 -2.24 19.11 20.23
C LEU A 100 -3.00 18.70 21.51
N ASN A 101 -2.42 19.00 22.68
CA ASN A 101 -2.95 18.61 24.00
C ASN A 101 -3.03 17.08 24.27
N GLY A 102 -2.38 16.24 23.45
CA GLY A 102 -2.37 14.78 23.67
C GLY A 102 -3.69 14.09 23.30
N ALA A 103 -4.55 14.76 22.53
CA ALA A 103 -5.73 14.15 21.94
C ALA A 103 -5.34 13.06 20.93
N THR A 104 -6.24 12.10 20.69
CA THR A 104 -6.05 11.11 19.63
C THR A 104 -6.37 11.71 18.27
N ARG A 105 -5.77 11.19 17.20
CA ARG A 105 -6.10 11.59 15.82
C ARG A 105 -7.59 11.42 15.52
N TYR A 106 -8.20 10.37 16.06
CA TYR A 106 -9.63 10.10 15.93
C TYR A 106 -10.49 11.14 16.64
N ALA A 107 -10.11 11.54 17.86
CA ALA A 107 -10.79 12.63 18.57
C ALA A 107 -10.67 13.95 17.78
N ARG A 108 -9.49 14.23 17.21
CA ARG A 108 -9.31 15.40 16.36
C ARG A 108 -10.16 15.35 15.09
N ALA A 109 -10.32 14.17 14.48
CA ALA A 109 -11.24 13.98 13.36
C ALA A 109 -12.68 14.32 13.74
N ALA A 110 -13.13 13.86 14.92
CA ALA A 110 -14.46 14.16 15.43
C ALA A 110 -14.64 15.67 15.70
N ASP A 111 -13.64 16.34 16.28
CA ASP A 111 -13.65 17.78 16.51
C ASP A 111 -13.73 18.56 15.19
N VAL A 112 -12.92 18.19 14.18
CA VAL A 112 -12.95 18.82 12.85
C VAL A 112 -14.32 18.69 12.18
N LEU A 113 -14.96 17.52 12.33
CA LEU A 113 -16.32 17.31 11.79
C LEU A 113 -17.40 18.05 12.59
N ALA A 114 -17.21 18.23 13.90
CA ALA A 114 -18.09 19.03 14.73
C ALA A 114 -17.96 20.52 14.41
N ASP A 115 -16.74 21.01 14.22
CA ASP A 115 -16.45 22.39 13.80
C ASP A 115 -17.03 22.70 12.42
N ALA A 116 -17.03 21.71 11.50
CA ALA A 116 -17.55 21.83 10.14
C ALA A 116 -19.06 21.50 10.00
N GLN A 117 -19.80 21.38 11.12
CA GLN A 117 -21.20 20.97 11.08
C GLN A 117 -22.08 21.92 10.25
N ASP A 118 -21.87 23.24 10.39
CA ASP A 118 -22.63 24.26 9.67
C ASP A 118 -22.35 24.21 8.16
N GLU A 119 -21.08 24.03 7.78
CA GLU A 119 -20.65 23.87 6.39
C GLU A 119 -21.20 22.57 5.77
N LEU A 120 -21.15 21.46 6.51
CA LEU A 120 -21.71 20.17 6.06
C LEU A 120 -23.23 20.26 5.90
N GLN A 121 -23.92 21.01 6.76
CA GLN A 121 -25.35 21.25 6.63
C GLN A 121 -25.68 22.07 5.38
N ARG A 122 -24.95 23.16 5.11
CA ARG A 122 -25.12 23.93 3.85
C ARG A 122 -24.83 23.08 2.63
N LEU A 123 -23.79 22.23 2.68
CA LEU A 123 -23.46 21.34 1.58
C LEU A 123 -24.57 20.32 1.30
N ALA A 124 -25.27 19.86 2.34
CA ALA A 124 -26.39 18.93 2.23
C ALA A 124 -27.67 19.55 1.63
N GLU A 125 -27.75 20.88 1.49
CA GLU A 125 -28.86 21.55 0.79
C GLU A 125 -28.77 21.36 -0.73
N ASP A 126 -27.55 21.36 -1.28
CA ASP A 126 -27.28 21.26 -2.72
C ASP A 126 -26.85 19.85 -3.18
N PHE A 127 -26.25 19.06 -2.28
CA PHE A 127 -25.64 17.76 -2.60
C PHE A 127 -26.11 16.64 -1.67
N ASP A 128 -26.09 15.40 -2.17
CA ASP A 128 -26.31 14.19 -1.36
C ASP A 128 -25.03 13.84 -0.59
N VAL A 129 -24.90 14.34 0.63
CA VAL A 129 -23.76 14.08 1.51
C VAL A 129 -23.92 12.72 2.18
N GLN A 130 -22.96 11.82 1.94
CA GLN A 130 -22.92 10.49 2.54
C GLN A 130 -21.66 10.38 3.39
N ALA A 131 -21.81 9.85 4.60
CA ALA A 131 -20.71 9.69 5.52
C ALA A 131 -20.36 8.21 5.69
N TYR A 132 -19.06 7.93 5.75
CA TYR A 132 -18.52 6.59 5.88
C TYR A 132 -17.33 6.59 6.84
N THR A 133 -17.12 5.46 7.49
CA THR A 133 -15.85 5.11 8.13
C THR A 133 -15.16 4.00 7.34
N PHE A 134 -13.85 3.88 7.47
CA PHE A 134 -13.13 2.74 6.90
C PHE A 134 -12.01 2.23 7.81
N SER A 135 -11.78 0.93 7.68
CA SER A 135 -10.61 0.22 8.21
C SER A 135 -10.14 -0.80 7.15
N GLU A 136 -10.59 -2.05 7.23
CA GLU A 136 -10.42 -3.07 6.18
C GLU A 136 -11.41 -2.85 5.02
N LYS A 137 -12.60 -2.35 5.35
CA LYS A 137 -13.73 -2.11 4.44
C LYS A 137 -14.40 -0.79 4.79
N ILE A 138 -15.22 -0.28 3.88
CA ILE A 138 -16.02 0.92 4.10
C ILE A 138 -17.36 0.58 4.77
N GLU A 139 -17.76 1.34 5.77
CA GLU A 139 -19.04 1.21 6.48
C GLU A 139 -19.77 2.55 6.52
N PRO A 140 -21.08 2.60 6.17
CA PRO A 140 -21.84 3.84 6.21
C PRO A 140 -22.11 4.27 7.65
N VAL A 141 -22.01 5.57 7.92
CA VAL A 141 -22.36 6.16 9.22
C VAL A 141 -23.50 7.16 9.09
N PRO A 142 -24.36 7.30 10.11
CA PRO A 142 -25.49 8.23 10.05
C PRO A 142 -25.03 9.68 9.87
N PHE A 143 -25.65 10.36 8.92
CA PHE A 143 -25.51 11.80 8.69
C PHE A 143 -26.88 12.46 8.87
N GLU A 144 -27.04 13.26 9.92
CA GLU A 144 -28.29 13.94 10.27
C GLU A 144 -28.01 15.38 10.70
N GLY A 145 -28.60 16.36 10.01
CA GLY A 145 -28.49 17.78 10.37
C GLY A 145 -27.05 18.32 10.38
N GLY A 146 -26.24 17.93 9.39
CA GLY A 146 -24.83 18.33 9.31
C GLY A 146 -23.88 17.51 10.20
N ARG A 147 -24.42 16.67 11.10
CA ARG A 147 -23.62 15.91 12.06
C ARG A 147 -23.38 14.48 11.58
N ILE A 148 -22.12 14.07 11.57
CA ILE A 148 -21.69 12.68 11.30
C ILE A 148 -21.55 11.94 12.63
N ARG A 149 -22.30 10.86 12.82
CA ARG A 149 -22.19 10.01 14.02
C ARG A 149 -21.12 8.95 13.83
N LEU A 150 -19.90 9.28 14.25
CA LEU A 150 -18.78 8.35 14.26
C LEU A 150 -18.96 7.25 15.33
N PRO A 151 -18.41 6.04 15.11
CA PRO A 151 -18.24 5.02 16.15
C PRO A 151 -17.47 5.56 17.37
N GLU A 152 -17.73 5.00 18.55
CA GLU A 152 -17.07 5.44 19.80
C GLU A 152 -15.55 5.21 19.78
N SER A 153 -15.08 4.16 19.12
CA SER A 153 -13.67 3.76 19.08
C SER A 153 -13.20 3.36 17.66
N PRO A 154 -11.97 3.72 17.26
CA PRO A 154 -11.37 3.28 16.00
C PRO A 154 -10.65 1.93 16.20
N ASP A 155 -11.41 0.84 16.22
CA ASP A 155 -10.89 -0.51 16.51
C ASP A 155 -10.42 -1.29 15.27
N GLY A 156 -10.38 -0.64 14.10
CA GLY A 156 -9.99 -1.27 12.84
C GLY A 156 -8.55 -1.79 12.85
N THR A 157 -8.32 -3.00 12.35
CA THR A 157 -6.99 -3.63 12.35
C THR A 157 -6.12 -3.22 11.16
N GLN A 158 -6.73 -2.68 10.10
CA GLN A 158 -6.03 -2.19 8.90
C GLN A 158 -6.44 -0.77 8.53
N THR A 159 -5.60 -0.12 7.74
CA THR A 159 -5.84 1.20 7.12
C THR A 159 -5.87 1.03 5.61
N ALA A 160 -6.94 0.46 5.06
CA ALA A 160 -7.06 0.09 3.65
C ALA A 160 -7.65 1.21 2.77
N ILE A 161 -6.92 2.32 2.64
CA ILE A 161 -7.35 3.53 1.91
C ILE A 161 -7.70 3.20 0.46
N GLY A 162 -6.82 2.51 -0.26
CA GLY A 162 -7.04 2.18 -1.67
C GLY A 162 -8.26 1.30 -1.88
N ARG A 163 -8.45 0.28 -1.03
CA ARG A 163 -9.63 -0.58 -1.05
C ARG A 163 -10.91 0.20 -0.74
N ALA A 164 -10.88 1.08 0.26
CA ALA A 164 -12.02 1.90 0.65
C ALA A 164 -12.45 2.87 -0.46
N LEU A 165 -11.50 3.52 -1.13
CA LEU A 165 -11.76 4.38 -2.29
C LEU A 165 -12.34 3.58 -3.46
N GLU A 166 -11.85 2.36 -3.70
CA GLU A 166 -12.37 1.50 -4.75
C GLU A 166 -13.81 1.05 -4.46
N ASP A 167 -14.09 0.64 -3.21
CA ASP A 167 -15.43 0.27 -2.77
C ASP A 167 -16.40 1.44 -2.86
N LEU A 168 -15.97 2.63 -2.45
CA LEU A 168 -16.77 3.84 -2.58
C LEU A 168 -17.10 4.15 -4.04
N SER A 169 -16.11 4.06 -4.93
CA SER A 169 -16.33 4.25 -6.38
C SER A 169 -17.28 3.21 -6.97
N ARG A 170 -17.26 1.96 -6.49
CA ARG A 170 -18.17 0.89 -6.93
C ARG A 170 -19.58 1.07 -6.37
N GLN A 171 -19.73 1.41 -5.09
CA GLN A 171 -21.03 1.68 -4.47
C GLN A 171 -21.69 2.92 -5.08
N ALA A 172 -20.89 3.89 -5.53
CA ALA A 172 -21.35 5.05 -6.25
C ALA A 172 -21.81 4.76 -7.69
N ALA A 173 -21.73 3.53 -8.22
CA ALA A 173 -22.03 3.21 -9.63
C ALA A 173 -23.50 3.45 -10.09
N GLY A 174 -24.35 4.09 -9.29
CA GLY A 174 -25.67 4.60 -9.66
C GLY A 174 -25.94 6.06 -9.24
N LYS A 175 -24.98 6.73 -8.61
CA LYS A 175 -25.04 8.14 -8.17
C LYS A 175 -23.86 8.91 -8.77
N ARG A 176 -24.03 10.20 -9.03
CA ARG A 176 -22.92 11.03 -9.52
C ARG A 176 -22.03 11.47 -8.36
N LEU A 177 -21.09 10.61 -7.94
CA LEU A 177 -20.04 10.99 -6.98
C LEU A 177 -19.18 12.10 -7.58
N LEU A 178 -19.15 13.27 -6.94
CA LEU A 178 -18.32 14.41 -7.37
C LEU A 178 -17.00 14.48 -6.60
N ALA A 179 -17.07 14.21 -5.30
CA ALA A 179 -15.94 14.42 -4.41
C ALA A 179 -15.94 13.44 -3.24
N VAL A 180 -14.73 13.19 -2.73
CA VAL A 180 -14.46 12.45 -1.51
C VAL A 180 -13.65 13.34 -0.58
N VAL A 181 -14.15 13.61 0.62
CA VAL A 181 -13.38 14.23 1.70
C VAL A 181 -12.82 13.12 2.57
N LEU A 182 -11.50 12.90 2.53
CA LEU A 182 -10.84 11.78 3.18
C LEU A 182 -10.08 12.25 4.43
N LEU A 183 -10.50 11.85 5.62
CA LEU A 183 -9.83 12.14 6.88
C LEU A 183 -9.00 10.93 7.31
N SER A 184 -7.67 11.03 7.32
CA SER A 184 -6.75 9.94 7.69
C SER A 184 -5.36 10.48 8.05
N ASP A 185 -4.54 9.68 8.75
CA ASP A 185 -3.11 9.94 8.93
C ASP A 185 -2.30 9.71 7.64
N GLY A 186 -2.93 9.15 6.60
CA GLY A 186 -2.37 8.92 5.27
C GLY A 186 -1.45 7.70 5.16
N ALA A 187 -1.21 6.98 6.26
CA ALA A 187 -0.34 5.81 6.29
C ALA A 187 -1.15 4.55 6.00
N GLN A 188 -1.25 4.16 4.72
CA GLN A 188 -1.88 2.89 4.36
C GLN A 188 -1.12 1.71 4.98
N ARG A 189 -1.82 0.97 5.83
CA ARG A 189 -1.38 -0.27 6.48
C ARG A 189 -2.39 -1.37 6.17
N ALA A 190 -2.39 -1.79 4.91
CA ALA A 190 -3.31 -2.79 4.39
C ALA A 190 -2.57 -4.08 4.05
N ILE A 191 -3.23 -5.20 4.25
CA ILE A 191 -2.69 -6.53 3.96
C ILE A 191 -3.51 -7.11 2.79
N PHE A 192 -2.89 -7.92 1.95
CA PHE A 192 -3.57 -8.67 0.89
C PHE A 192 -4.85 -9.34 1.43
N PRO A 193 -6.02 -9.21 0.75
CA PRO A 193 -6.25 -8.65 -0.59
C PRO A 193 -6.61 -7.15 -0.64
N ASN A 194 -6.49 -6.41 0.47
CA ASN A 194 -6.93 -5.02 0.59
C ASN A 194 -5.79 -4.00 0.34
N ASP A 195 -4.60 -4.46 -0.07
CA ASP A 195 -3.36 -3.72 -0.25
C ASP A 195 -3.28 -2.91 -1.56
N VAL A 196 -4.43 -2.61 -2.16
CA VAL A 196 -4.51 -1.80 -3.39
C VAL A 196 -3.84 -0.44 -3.18
N PRO A 197 -2.85 -0.04 -4.01
CA PRO A 197 -2.19 1.25 -3.87
C PRO A 197 -3.18 2.43 -4.02
N PRO A 198 -3.29 3.35 -3.03
CA PRO A 198 -4.22 4.47 -3.07
C PRO A 198 -4.04 5.38 -4.28
N GLN A 199 -2.79 5.55 -4.74
CA GLN A 199 -2.43 6.43 -5.85
C GLN A 199 -3.08 5.98 -7.16
N THR A 200 -3.14 4.66 -7.38
CA THR A 200 -3.76 4.07 -8.56
C THR A 200 -5.26 4.34 -8.60
N VAL A 201 -5.94 4.18 -7.46
CA VAL A 201 -7.39 4.44 -7.35
C VAL A 201 -7.68 5.92 -7.45
N ALA A 202 -6.89 6.77 -6.77
CA ALA A 202 -7.02 8.22 -6.83
C ALA A 202 -6.85 8.78 -8.25
N THR A 203 -5.87 8.27 -9.01
CA THR A 203 -5.66 8.66 -10.42
C THR A 203 -6.88 8.29 -11.28
N ARG A 204 -7.43 7.09 -11.08
CA ARG A 204 -8.63 6.64 -11.79
C ARG A 204 -9.84 7.51 -11.45
N MET A 205 -10.08 7.79 -10.17
CA MET A 205 -11.17 8.67 -9.72
C MET A 205 -11.04 10.08 -10.32
N GLY A 206 -9.83 10.65 -10.29
CA GLY A 206 -9.55 11.94 -10.91
C GLY A 206 -9.86 11.98 -12.42
N SER A 207 -9.57 10.91 -13.16
CA SER A 207 -9.84 10.84 -14.60
C SER A 207 -11.33 10.91 -14.98
N VAL A 208 -12.22 10.54 -14.05
CA VAL A 208 -13.69 10.62 -14.22
C VAL A 208 -14.32 11.80 -13.46
N GLY A 209 -13.50 12.74 -12.99
CA GLY A 209 -13.95 13.94 -12.29
C GLY A 209 -14.36 13.72 -10.83
N GLN A 210 -13.98 12.60 -10.22
CA GLN A 210 -14.18 12.34 -8.78
C GLN A 210 -12.95 12.86 -8.01
N THR A 211 -13.08 14.06 -7.44
CA THR A 211 -11.96 14.73 -6.76
C THR A 211 -11.81 14.24 -5.33
N ILE A 212 -10.60 13.92 -4.89
CA ILE A 212 -10.32 13.53 -3.50
C ILE A 212 -9.69 14.74 -2.78
N TYR A 213 -10.31 15.17 -1.69
CA TYR A 213 -9.84 16.20 -0.77
C TYR A 213 -9.29 15.53 0.50
N PRO A 214 -7.97 15.31 0.59
CA PRO A 214 -7.38 14.71 1.78
C PRO A 214 -7.25 15.74 2.92
N VAL A 215 -7.74 15.37 4.09
CA VAL A 215 -7.55 16.06 5.36
C VAL A 215 -6.62 15.19 6.20
N ARG A 216 -5.39 15.67 6.40
CA ARG A 216 -4.36 14.93 7.13
C ARG A 216 -4.52 15.15 8.63
N LEU A 217 -4.42 14.06 9.38
CA LEU A 217 -4.48 14.06 10.84
C LEU A 217 -3.14 13.57 11.41
N GLY A 218 -2.73 14.15 12.53
CA GLY A 218 -1.42 13.97 13.16
C GLY A 218 -0.61 15.27 13.16
N LYS A 219 0.27 15.42 14.16
CA LYS A 219 1.19 16.56 14.26
C LYS A 219 1.98 16.75 12.97
N THR A 220 2.01 17.99 12.48
CA THR A 220 3.06 18.43 11.56
C THR A 220 4.36 18.39 12.34
N ARG A 221 5.12 17.30 12.21
CA ARG A 221 6.50 17.25 12.69
C ARG A 221 7.28 18.25 11.84
N ALA A 222 7.50 19.46 12.37
CA ALA A 222 8.58 20.29 11.86
C ALA A 222 9.85 19.44 12.01
N ALA A 223 10.56 19.20 10.90
CA ALA A 223 11.72 18.32 10.86
C ALA A 223 12.80 18.67 11.90
N GLU A 224 12.78 19.88 12.47
CA GLU A 224 13.74 20.34 13.47
C GLU A 224 13.43 19.90 14.92
N GLU A 225 12.19 19.51 15.25
CA GLU A 225 11.81 19.09 16.61
C GLU A 225 11.61 17.57 16.76
N ALA A 226 11.49 16.84 15.65
CA ALA A 226 11.34 15.39 15.66
C ALA A 226 12.70 14.70 15.75
N ARG A 227 13.05 14.22 16.94
CA ARG A 227 14.18 13.31 17.14
C ARG A 227 13.69 11.87 17.07
N ASP A 228 14.13 11.16 16.04
CA ASP A 228 13.73 9.78 15.74
C ASP A 228 14.91 9.00 15.15
N LEU A 229 15.28 7.87 15.76
CA LEU A 229 16.11 6.83 15.15
C LEU A 229 15.20 5.65 14.79
N ALA A 230 15.38 5.09 13.61
CA ALA A 230 14.61 3.93 13.17
C ALA A 230 15.52 2.91 12.52
N VAL A 231 15.29 1.64 12.84
CA VAL A 231 15.84 0.51 12.08
C VAL A 231 14.90 0.21 10.92
N GLU A 232 15.45 0.20 9.71
CA GLU A 232 14.73 -0.09 8.47
C GLU A 232 15.39 -1.22 7.69
N ASP A 233 14.57 -1.92 6.90
CA ASP A 233 15.00 -2.89 5.89
C ASP A 233 16.05 -3.89 6.39
N ILE A 234 15.74 -4.65 7.45
CA ILE A 234 16.60 -5.77 7.86
C ILE A 234 16.63 -6.84 6.75
N LEU A 235 17.80 -7.04 6.18
CA LEU A 235 18.10 -8.03 5.16
C LEU A 235 19.12 -8.99 5.75
N ALA A 236 18.67 -10.21 6.04
CA ALA A 236 19.52 -11.31 6.47
C ALA A 236 19.33 -12.47 5.49
N ASP A 237 20.36 -13.29 5.32
CA ASP A 237 20.24 -14.54 4.58
C ASP A 237 19.17 -15.42 5.24
N ASP A 238 18.27 -16.00 4.45
CA ASP A 238 17.16 -16.82 4.95
C ASP A 238 17.64 -18.13 5.59
N ARG A 239 18.83 -18.60 5.16
CA ARG A 239 19.46 -19.83 5.59
C ARG A 239 20.97 -19.63 5.71
N VAL A 240 21.54 -20.16 6.79
CA VAL A 240 23.00 -20.19 7.01
C VAL A 240 23.36 -21.54 7.62
N PHE A 241 24.57 -22.03 7.39
CA PHE A 241 25.04 -23.25 8.04
C PHE A 241 25.73 -22.95 9.37
N VAL A 242 25.73 -23.94 10.27
CA VAL A 242 26.51 -23.86 11.51
C VAL A 242 27.96 -23.52 11.16
N ASN A 243 28.55 -22.60 11.90
CA ASN A 243 29.91 -22.11 11.68
C ASN A 243 30.13 -21.36 10.34
N ASN A 244 29.09 -20.97 9.60
CA ASN A 244 29.25 -20.05 8.47
C ASN A 244 28.87 -18.61 8.86
N TYR A 245 29.37 -17.62 8.13
CA TYR A 245 29.05 -16.21 8.38
C TYR A 245 27.64 -15.87 7.89
N LEU A 246 26.77 -15.50 8.81
CA LEU A 246 25.52 -14.81 8.55
C LEU A 246 25.80 -13.33 8.31
N HIS A 247 25.39 -12.83 7.14
CA HIS A 247 25.46 -11.41 6.83
C HIS A 247 24.10 -10.75 7.09
N VAL A 248 24.10 -9.71 7.93
CA VAL A 248 22.89 -8.91 8.21
C VAL A 248 23.15 -7.47 7.79
N THR A 249 22.39 -6.98 6.82
CA THR A 249 22.42 -5.59 6.36
C THR A 249 21.13 -4.90 6.76
N THR A 250 21.23 -3.66 7.22
CA THR A 250 20.08 -2.84 7.62
C THR A 250 20.38 -1.37 7.37
N HIS A 251 19.35 -0.53 7.39
CA HIS A 251 19.49 0.91 7.31
C HIS A 251 19.05 1.54 8.62
N VAL A 252 19.88 2.42 9.17
CA VAL A 252 19.47 3.29 10.27
C VAL A 252 19.06 4.62 9.68
N ARG A 253 17.79 4.99 9.85
CA ARG A 253 17.30 6.34 9.55
C ARG A 253 17.40 7.17 10.82
N ALA A 254 18.11 8.29 10.74
CA ALA A 254 18.25 9.23 11.84
C ALA A 254 17.69 10.59 11.45
N THR A 255 16.81 11.15 12.30
CA THR A 255 16.23 12.49 12.16
C THR A 255 16.48 13.29 13.43
N GLY A 256 17.08 14.47 13.33
CA GLY A 256 17.38 15.34 14.48
C GLY A 256 18.58 14.90 15.34
N PHE A 257 19.44 14.00 14.84
CA PHE A 257 20.60 13.43 15.54
C PHE A 257 21.95 13.84 14.94
N ALA A 258 22.03 14.95 14.22
CA ALA A 258 23.28 15.43 13.62
C ALA A 258 24.43 15.55 14.64
N ASN A 259 25.62 15.14 14.22
CA ASN A 259 26.87 15.10 14.99
C ASN A 259 26.82 14.25 16.27
N ARG A 260 26.04 13.16 16.27
CA ARG A 260 25.99 12.19 17.38
C ARG A 260 26.45 10.81 16.94
N GLN A 261 26.98 10.07 17.90
CA GLN A 261 27.28 8.65 17.76
C GLN A 261 26.15 7.83 18.35
N VAL A 262 25.74 6.80 17.62
CA VAL A 262 24.67 5.88 18.00
C VAL A 262 25.21 4.47 17.94
N VAL A 263 24.86 3.67 18.95
CA VAL A 263 25.26 2.26 19.05
C VAL A 263 24.13 1.40 18.51
N VAL A 264 24.45 0.59 17.50
CA VAL A 264 23.56 -0.38 16.87
C VAL A 264 24.05 -1.77 17.23
N ARG A 265 23.14 -2.63 17.70
CA ARG A 265 23.43 -4.00 18.13
C ARG A 265 22.70 -5.00 17.27
N LEU A 266 23.38 -6.10 16.95
CA LEU A 266 22.76 -7.31 16.45
C LEU A 266 22.55 -8.26 17.64
N LEU A 267 21.29 -8.60 17.89
CA LEU A 267 20.90 -9.63 18.83
C LEU A 267 20.55 -10.91 18.09
N PHE A 268 20.96 -12.05 18.63
CA PHE A 268 20.65 -13.37 18.09
C PHE A 268 20.10 -14.26 19.21
N GLU A 269 19.09 -15.05 18.88
CA GLU A 269 18.51 -16.03 19.79
C GLU A 269 19.40 -17.27 19.87
N THR A 270 20.07 -17.48 21.00
CA THR A 270 20.95 -18.65 21.23
C THR A 270 20.22 -19.78 21.97
N GLN A 271 19.17 -19.42 22.72
CA GLN A 271 18.24 -20.33 23.39
C GLN A 271 16.82 -19.81 23.22
N PRO A 272 15.78 -20.67 23.22
CA PRO A 272 14.41 -20.24 23.05
C PRO A 272 14.02 -19.10 24.00
N GLY A 273 13.69 -17.95 23.44
CA GLY A 273 13.29 -16.73 24.16
C GLY A 273 14.43 -15.88 24.74
N THR A 274 15.71 -16.26 24.56
CA THR A 274 16.86 -15.50 25.07
C THR A 274 17.64 -14.88 23.93
N MET A 275 17.55 -13.55 23.81
CA MET A 275 18.29 -12.76 22.83
C MET A 275 19.61 -12.29 23.43
N GLU A 276 20.74 -12.61 22.79
CA GLU A 276 22.07 -12.18 23.21
C GLU A 276 22.66 -11.19 22.20
N PRO A 277 23.35 -10.12 22.64
CA PRO A 277 24.04 -9.21 21.72
C PRO A 277 25.29 -9.92 21.16
N VAL A 278 25.27 -10.23 19.87
CA VAL A 278 26.33 -10.97 19.19
C VAL A 278 27.28 -10.09 18.39
N ALA A 279 26.84 -8.89 18.01
CA ALA A 279 27.70 -7.89 17.39
C ALA A 279 27.22 -6.48 17.74
N GLU A 280 28.15 -5.52 17.75
CA GLU A 280 27.88 -4.12 18.04
C GLU A 280 28.68 -3.24 17.07
N GLN A 281 28.04 -2.18 16.56
CA GLN A 281 28.67 -1.20 15.70
C GLN A 281 28.24 0.21 16.13
N THR A 282 29.22 1.11 16.25
CA THR A 282 28.96 2.54 16.47
C THR A 282 28.93 3.27 15.13
N ILE A 283 27.84 3.97 14.86
CA ILE A 283 27.69 4.82 13.66
C ILE A 283 27.72 6.29 14.07
N THR A 284 28.24 7.14 13.18
CA THR A 284 28.20 8.61 13.34
C THR A 284 27.19 9.18 12.37
N ILE A 285 26.34 10.08 12.85
CA ILE A 285 25.32 10.76 12.07
C ILE A 285 25.84 12.17 11.77
N ASP A 286 26.06 12.48 10.51
CA ASP A 286 26.67 13.74 10.08
C ASP A 286 25.61 14.81 9.78
N GLU A 287 24.47 14.40 9.23
CA GLU A 287 23.40 15.29 8.76
C GLU A 287 22.16 15.28 9.69
N ALA A 288 21.31 16.30 9.57
CA ALA A 288 20.07 16.41 10.35
C ALA A 288 19.07 15.30 10.00
N GLU A 289 19.07 14.83 8.76
CA GLU A 289 18.33 13.67 8.30
C GLU A 289 19.27 12.80 7.46
N GLN A 290 19.57 11.59 7.92
CA GLN A 290 20.52 10.72 7.24
C GLN A 290 20.05 9.26 7.29
N ARG A 291 20.31 8.53 6.21
CA ARG A 291 20.10 7.09 6.11
C ARG A 291 21.44 6.39 5.97
N ILE A 292 21.81 5.58 6.96
CA ILE A 292 23.15 4.99 7.09
C ILE A 292 23.03 3.47 6.95
N PRO A 293 23.71 2.82 5.98
CA PRO A 293 23.75 1.37 5.90
C PRO A 293 24.68 0.80 6.98
N VAL A 294 24.20 -0.21 7.71
CA VAL A 294 24.91 -0.92 8.76
C VAL A 294 25.00 -2.39 8.39
N ARG A 295 26.17 -3.01 8.58
CA ARG A 295 26.44 -4.39 8.17
C ARG A 295 27.06 -5.16 9.33
N PHE A 296 26.44 -6.26 9.69
CA PHE A 296 26.91 -7.18 10.71
C PHE A 296 27.31 -8.52 10.10
N GLN A 297 28.25 -9.19 10.77
CA GLN A 297 28.67 -10.55 10.47
C GLN A 297 28.64 -11.33 11.78
N TYR A 298 28.01 -12.50 11.77
CA TYR A 298 27.91 -13.39 12.94
C TYR A 298 27.97 -14.85 12.52
N GLN A 299 28.58 -15.70 13.33
CA GLN A 299 28.75 -17.13 13.04
C GLN A 299 27.92 -17.95 14.06
N PRO A 300 26.71 -18.42 13.70
CA PRO A 300 25.88 -19.20 14.60
C PRO A 300 26.44 -20.61 14.80
N THR A 301 26.43 -21.08 16.05
CA THR A 301 26.98 -22.39 16.45
C THR A 301 25.93 -23.47 16.67
N THR A 302 24.66 -23.09 16.77
CA THR A 302 23.55 -24.01 17.06
C THR A 302 22.56 -24.09 15.89
N PRO A 303 22.24 -25.31 15.40
CA PRO A 303 21.24 -25.46 14.34
C PRO A 303 19.82 -25.21 14.89
N GLY A 304 18.94 -24.68 14.04
CA GLY A 304 17.57 -24.32 14.41
C GLY A 304 17.01 -23.16 13.61
N GLU A 305 15.77 -22.79 13.87
CA GLU A 305 15.20 -21.53 13.42
C GLU A 305 15.30 -20.52 14.56
N TRP A 306 16.06 -19.46 14.34
CA TRP A 306 16.41 -18.49 15.37
C TRP A 306 15.98 -17.09 14.94
N LYS A 307 15.51 -16.31 15.90
CA LYS A 307 15.22 -14.90 15.67
C LYS A 307 16.51 -14.08 15.74
N THR A 308 16.72 -13.24 14.75
CA THR A 308 17.74 -12.17 14.81
C THR A 308 17.05 -10.81 14.84
N THR A 309 17.59 -9.89 15.63
CA THR A 309 17.04 -8.55 15.83
C THR A 309 18.15 -7.53 15.75
N VAL A 310 17.98 -6.50 14.93
CA VAL A 310 18.82 -5.31 15.01
C VAL A 310 18.11 -4.32 15.93
N GLU A 311 18.84 -3.77 16.89
CA GLU A 311 18.34 -2.80 17.86
C GLU A 311 19.28 -1.59 17.95
N ILE A 312 18.69 -0.42 18.11
CA ILE A 312 19.36 0.83 18.45
C ILE A 312 19.10 1.12 19.93
N ALA A 313 20.15 1.42 20.70
CA ALA A 313 19.99 1.79 22.09
C ALA A 313 19.08 3.04 22.22
N PRO A 314 17.99 3.00 23.02
CA PRO A 314 17.05 4.11 23.10
C PRO A 314 17.70 5.37 23.67
N ASP A 315 17.52 6.52 23.01
CA ASP A 315 17.99 7.83 23.49
C ASP A 315 16.84 8.55 24.21
N ALA A 316 17.12 9.16 25.37
CA ALA A 316 16.10 9.85 26.17
C ALA A 316 15.49 11.09 25.47
N SER A 317 16.13 11.59 24.41
CA SER A 317 15.65 12.71 23.61
C SER A 317 14.77 12.30 22.43
N GLU A 318 14.52 11.01 22.27
CA GLU A 318 13.75 10.43 21.17
C GLU A 318 12.24 10.44 21.45
N THR A 319 11.45 10.73 20.42
CA THR A 319 9.98 10.82 20.58
C THR A 319 9.30 9.45 20.47
N VAL A 320 9.88 8.56 19.68
CA VAL A 320 9.35 7.22 19.42
C VAL A 320 10.51 6.25 19.54
N SER A 321 10.38 5.25 20.42
CA SER A 321 11.40 4.20 20.62
C SER A 321 10.94 2.83 20.10
N THR A 322 9.67 2.71 19.68
CA THR A 322 9.08 1.45 19.23
C THR A 322 9.60 0.97 17.87
N ASN A 323 10.22 1.87 17.10
CA ASN A 323 10.81 1.66 15.78
C ASN A 323 12.35 1.47 15.83
N ASN A 324 12.92 1.41 17.03
CA ASN A 324 14.36 1.24 17.22
C ASN A 324 14.83 -0.21 17.07
N SER A 325 13.90 -1.15 16.87
CA SER A 325 14.21 -2.57 16.74
C SER A 325 13.45 -3.20 15.59
N GLN A 326 14.13 -4.01 14.79
CA GLN A 326 13.51 -4.82 13.74
C GLN A 326 14.04 -6.24 13.80
N SER A 327 13.15 -7.22 13.65
CA SER A 327 13.49 -8.65 13.74
C SER A 327 13.19 -9.40 12.46
N THR A 328 13.97 -10.44 12.20
CA THR A 328 13.72 -11.44 11.16
C THR A 328 14.07 -12.84 11.67
N LEU A 329 13.62 -13.87 10.96
CA LEU A 329 13.92 -15.27 11.27
C LEU A 329 15.02 -15.76 10.34
N VAL A 330 16.00 -16.47 10.89
CA VAL A 330 17.11 -17.09 10.16
C VAL A 330 17.11 -18.57 10.47
N ARG A 331 17.20 -19.40 9.42
CA ARG A 331 17.28 -20.85 9.57
C ARG A 331 18.74 -21.31 9.54
N VAL A 332 19.25 -21.70 10.70
CA VAL A 332 20.58 -22.29 10.84
C VAL A 332 20.48 -23.80 10.59
N LEU A 333 21.11 -24.25 9.51
CA LEU A 333 21.13 -25.64 9.10
C LEU A 333 22.34 -26.36 9.69
N GLU A 334 22.14 -27.61 10.08
CA GLU A 334 23.23 -28.52 10.39
C GLU A 334 23.87 -29.02 9.08
N GLY A 335 25.19 -29.21 9.09
CA GLY A 335 25.99 -29.46 7.88
C GLY A 335 26.62 -28.18 7.34
N GLY A 336 27.27 -28.27 6.18
CA GLY A 336 28.13 -27.21 5.62
C GLY A 336 29.53 -27.76 5.36
N ILE A 337 30.27 -27.16 4.42
CA ILE A 337 31.66 -27.55 4.12
C ILE A 337 32.57 -26.47 4.67
N HIS A 338 33.29 -26.78 5.76
CA HIS A 338 34.35 -25.92 6.27
C HIS A 338 35.68 -26.26 5.57
N VAL A 339 36.23 -25.28 4.87
CA VAL A 339 37.46 -25.40 4.10
C VAL A 339 38.56 -24.59 4.78
N LEU A 340 39.60 -25.26 5.28
CA LEU A 340 40.83 -24.58 5.68
C LEU A 340 41.71 -24.43 4.44
N TYR A 341 41.83 -23.21 3.93
CA TYR A 341 42.67 -22.87 2.80
C TYR A 341 44.00 -22.27 3.25
N VAL A 342 45.05 -23.08 3.22
CA VAL A 342 46.43 -22.67 3.53
C VAL A 342 47.18 -22.32 2.26
N GLU A 343 47.65 -21.09 2.14
CA GLU A 343 48.42 -20.60 1.00
C GLU A 343 49.82 -20.16 1.43
N GLY A 344 50.86 -20.68 0.77
CA GLY A 344 52.24 -20.26 0.99
C GLY A 344 52.56 -19.00 0.20
N THR A 345 53.04 -19.17 -1.03
CA THR A 345 53.32 -18.03 -1.92
C THR A 345 52.02 -17.34 -2.35
N LEU A 346 51.95 -16.01 -2.28
CA LEU A 346 50.74 -15.29 -2.69
C LEU A 346 50.59 -15.31 -4.22
N ARG A 347 49.75 -16.22 -4.72
CA ARG A 347 49.46 -16.37 -6.15
C ARG A 347 48.13 -15.69 -6.54
N PRO A 348 47.93 -15.26 -7.80
CA PRO A 348 46.65 -14.66 -8.22
C PRO A 348 45.44 -15.60 -8.05
N GLU A 349 45.63 -16.90 -8.19
CA GLU A 349 44.59 -17.94 -8.19
C GLU A 349 43.81 -17.99 -6.87
N GLN A 350 44.48 -17.79 -5.72
CA GLN A 350 43.84 -17.83 -4.40
C GLN A 350 42.65 -16.88 -4.31
N ARG A 351 42.73 -15.71 -4.99
CA ARG A 351 41.65 -14.73 -4.99
C ARG A 351 40.41 -15.28 -5.69
N PHE A 352 40.59 -15.96 -6.81
CA PHE A 352 39.48 -16.51 -7.61
C PHE A 352 38.88 -17.75 -6.95
N VAL A 353 39.71 -18.59 -6.34
CA VAL A 353 39.27 -19.76 -5.58
C VAL A 353 38.44 -19.33 -4.38
N ARG A 354 38.93 -18.39 -3.56
CA ARG A 354 38.18 -17.86 -2.43
C ARG A 354 36.87 -17.22 -2.85
N ALA A 355 36.89 -16.34 -3.86
CA ALA A 355 35.67 -15.71 -4.34
C ALA A 355 34.64 -16.72 -4.87
N SER A 356 35.09 -17.85 -5.41
CA SER A 356 34.21 -18.92 -5.92
C SER A 356 33.63 -19.78 -4.80
N LEU A 357 34.41 -20.03 -3.73
CA LEU A 357 33.95 -20.75 -2.55
C LEU A 357 33.01 -19.87 -1.70
N ASP A 358 33.36 -18.61 -1.48
CA ASP A 358 32.56 -17.61 -0.75
C ASP A 358 31.22 -17.30 -1.45
N ALA A 359 31.10 -17.56 -2.75
CA ALA A 359 29.84 -17.41 -3.48
C ALA A 359 28.80 -18.48 -3.12
N SER A 360 29.22 -19.57 -2.48
CA SER A 360 28.34 -20.64 -2.03
C SER A 360 27.99 -20.47 -0.56
N PRO A 361 26.70 -20.31 -0.19
CA PRO A 361 26.30 -20.19 1.22
C PRO A 361 26.57 -21.47 2.03
N ASP A 362 26.81 -22.59 1.34
CA ASP A 362 27.08 -23.90 1.93
C ASP A 362 28.56 -24.11 2.33
N ILE A 363 29.46 -23.20 1.94
CA ILE A 363 30.90 -23.35 2.10
C ILE A 363 31.44 -22.19 2.93
N ALA A 364 32.11 -22.51 4.04
CA ALA A 364 32.86 -21.56 4.84
C ALA A 364 34.36 -21.75 4.57
N VAL A 365 35.10 -20.66 4.32
CA VAL A 365 36.54 -20.74 3.99
C VAL A 365 37.37 -19.93 4.96
N ASP A 366 38.17 -20.63 5.75
CA ASP A 366 39.23 -20.04 6.56
C ASP A 366 40.50 -19.95 5.74
N TYR A 367 40.89 -18.73 5.37
CA TYR A 367 42.09 -18.48 4.59
C TYR A 367 43.29 -18.14 5.47
N VAL A 368 44.30 -19.00 5.43
CA VAL A 368 45.56 -18.84 6.16
C VAL A 368 46.69 -18.59 5.17
N ARG A 369 47.36 -17.46 5.33
CA ARG A 369 48.56 -17.15 4.54
C ARG A 369 49.83 -17.39 5.36
N LEU A 370 50.75 -18.16 4.80
CA LEU A 370 52.09 -18.37 5.35
C LEU A 370 53.06 -17.38 4.72
N ALA A 371 53.48 -16.37 5.47
CA ALA A 371 54.08 -15.16 4.93
C ALA A 371 55.55 -15.30 4.46
N ALA A 372 56.32 -16.25 5.01
CA ALA A 372 57.74 -16.45 4.73
C ALA A 372 58.18 -17.88 5.09
N PRO A 373 59.12 -18.52 4.34
CA PRO A 373 59.57 -19.89 4.62
C PRO A 373 60.03 -20.11 6.08
N GLY A 374 59.59 -21.23 6.67
CA GLY A 374 59.93 -21.64 8.04
C GLY A 374 59.00 -21.08 9.13
N GLU A 375 59.33 -21.35 10.40
CA GLU A 375 58.43 -21.08 11.54
C GLU A 375 58.02 -19.61 11.72
N LYS A 376 58.83 -18.66 11.21
CA LYS A 376 58.58 -17.22 11.37
C LYS A 376 57.44 -16.68 10.49
N GLY A 377 57.03 -17.42 9.45
CA GLY A 377 55.94 -17.02 8.56
C GLY A 377 54.57 -17.55 8.97
N ARG A 378 54.48 -18.28 10.08
CA ARG A 378 53.26 -18.94 10.56
C ARG A 378 52.47 -18.01 11.50
N PRO A 379 51.15 -17.93 11.35
CA PRO A 379 50.28 -17.37 12.40
C PRO A 379 50.43 -18.14 13.72
N ALA A 380 50.25 -17.46 14.85
CA ALA A 380 50.44 -18.04 16.18
C ALA A 380 49.40 -19.14 16.48
N ASP A 381 48.21 -19.00 15.91
CA ASP A 381 47.04 -19.87 16.03
C ASP A 381 46.98 -20.96 14.95
N PHE A 382 47.95 -21.05 14.06
CA PHE A 382 47.91 -21.98 12.92
C PHE A 382 47.77 -23.45 13.33
N ALA A 383 48.43 -23.87 14.42
CA ALA A 383 48.32 -25.25 14.91
C ALA A 383 46.93 -25.55 15.49
N GLU A 384 46.29 -24.56 16.11
CA GLU A 384 44.94 -24.66 16.66
C GLU A 384 43.91 -24.72 15.53
N GLN A 385 44.03 -23.83 14.54
CA GLN A 385 43.20 -23.84 13.33
C GLN A 385 43.30 -25.18 12.59
N LEU A 386 44.52 -25.70 12.38
CA LEU A 386 44.72 -26.98 11.69
C LEU A 386 44.13 -28.18 12.44
N ALA A 387 44.09 -28.12 13.78
CA ALA A 387 43.55 -29.18 14.63
C ALA A 387 42.05 -29.06 14.89
N SER A 388 41.38 -28.05 14.33
CA SER A 388 39.96 -27.85 14.53
C SER A 388 39.14 -29.02 13.96
N SER A 389 38.24 -29.56 14.78
CA SER A 389 37.43 -30.73 14.43
C SER A 389 36.30 -30.42 13.45
N ASP A 390 36.03 -29.15 13.18
CA ASP A 390 34.98 -28.70 12.26
C ASP A 390 35.45 -28.64 10.80
N ILE A 391 36.75 -28.78 10.51
CA ILE A 391 37.29 -28.76 9.16
C ILE A 391 36.88 -30.02 8.39
N ASN A 392 36.23 -29.81 7.25
CA ASN A 392 35.82 -30.89 6.35
C ASN A 392 36.77 -31.05 5.16
N VAL A 393 37.43 -29.97 4.73
CA VAL A 393 38.36 -29.98 3.59
C VAL A 393 39.60 -29.17 3.90
N PHE A 394 40.78 -29.76 3.67
CA PHE A 394 42.05 -29.07 3.66
C PHE A 394 42.42 -28.71 2.22
N LEU A 395 42.54 -27.42 1.93
CA LEU A 395 43.03 -26.91 0.65
C LEU A 395 44.43 -26.32 0.85
N ILE A 396 45.44 -26.92 0.23
CA ILE A 396 46.84 -26.51 0.39
C ILE A 396 47.36 -25.96 -0.93
N GLY A 397 47.74 -24.69 -0.95
CA GLY A 397 48.25 -23.99 -2.12
C GLY A 397 49.70 -23.55 -1.97
N ASP A 398 50.59 -24.15 -2.76
CA ASP A 398 52.01 -23.76 -2.87
C ASP A 398 52.70 -23.55 -1.50
N VAL A 399 52.65 -24.57 -0.64
CA VAL A 399 53.24 -24.56 0.71
C VAL A 399 54.47 -25.45 0.74
N ASP A 400 55.61 -24.90 1.18
CA ASP A 400 56.82 -25.67 1.42
C ASP A 400 56.66 -26.64 2.60
N SER A 401 57.15 -27.88 2.45
CA SER A 401 57.04 -28.92 3.48
C SER A 401 57.59 -28.51 4.87
N THR A 402 58.54 -27.57 4.93
CA THR A 402 59.14 -27.05 6.17
C THR A 402 58.17 -26.23 7.03
N PHE A 403 57.02 -25.82 6.49
CA PHE A 403 56.00 -25.11 7.25
C PHE A 403 55.21 -26.02 8.19
N PHE A 404 55.07 -27.30 7.86
CA PHE A 404 54.33 -28.25 8.67
C PHE A 404 55.27 -29.01 9.60
N ARG A 405 54.89 -29.10 10.88
CA ARG A 405 55.53 -30.02 11.81
C ARG A 405 55.00 -31.44 11.55
N ARG A 406 55.77 -32.44 11.95
CA ARG A 406 55.35 -33.85 11.78
C ARG A 406 54.01 -34.14 12.47
N GLU A 407 53.83 -33.60 13.67
CA GLU A 407 52.59 -33.74 14.48
C GLU A 407 51.38 -33.14 13.76
N GLU A 408 51.56 -32.02 13.06
CA GLU A 408 50.51 -31.34 12.29
C GLU A 408 50.11 -32.13 11.04
N LEU A 409 51.08 -32.75 10.36
CA LEU A 409 50.79 -33.65 9.25
C LEU A 409 50.08 -34.92 9.72
N GLU A 410 50.37 -35.40 10.93
CA GLU A 410 49.66 -36.52 11.54
C GLU A 410 48.20 -36.15 11.84
N VAL A 411 47.93 -34.92 12.31
CA VAL A 411 46.56 -34.41 12.49
C VAL A 411 45.79 -34.36 11.18
N VAL A 412 46.40 -33.80 10.12
CA VAL A 412 45.78 -33.75 8.78
C VAL A 412 45.53 -35.16 8.24
N ARG A 413 46.51 -36.08 8.36
CA ARG A 413 46.35 -37.49 7.97
C ARG A 413 45.16 -38.11 8.70
N ASP A 414 45.10 -37.99 10.01
CA ASP A 414 44.05 -38.60 10.83
C ASP A 414 42.66 -38.02 10.48
N ALA A 415 42.58 -36.73 10.16
CA ALA A 415 41.35 -36.09 9.70
C ALA A 415 40.91 -36.64 8.31
N VAL A 416 41.86 -36.79 7.38
CA VAL A 416 41.60 -37.36 6.05
C VAL A 416 41.18 -38.83 6.15
N GLU A 417 41.82 -39.62 7.01
CA GLU A 417 41.43 -41.02 7.27
C GLU A 417 40.02 -41.14 7.86
N LYS A 418 39.57 -40.15 8.63
CA LYS A 418 38.20 -40.04 9.15
C LYS A 418 37.18 -39.52 8.14
N GLY A 419 37.62 -39.15 6.93
CA GLY A 419 36.75 -38.76 5.81
C GLY A 419 36.83 -37.29 5.39
N ALA A 420 37.76 -36.49 5.94
CA ALA A 420 38.01 -35.14 5.45
C ALA A 420 38.60 -35.16 4.03
N GLY A 421 38.23 -34.17 3.20
CA GLY A 421 38.82 -33.97 1.89
C GLY A 421 40.20 -33.33 1.97
N LEU A 422 41.12 -33.74 1.09
CA LEU A 422 42.40 -33.06 0.90
C LEU A 422 42.55 -32.69 -0.57
N MET A 423 42.79 -31.40 -0.83
CA MET A 423 43.07 -30.87 -2.15
C MET A 423 44.38 -30.08 -2.12
N MET A 424 45.24 -30.32 -3.10
CA MET A 424 46.49 -29.61 -3.26
C MET A 424 46.50 -28.87 -4.60
N LEU A 425 46.83 -27.58 -4.57
CA LEU A 425 47.04 -26.77 -5.75
C LEU A 425 48.54 -26.73 -6.06
N GLY A 426 48.92 -27.15 -7.27
CA GLY A 426 50.31 -27.20 -7.71
C GLY A 426 51.00 -25.84 -7.59
N GLY A 427 52.25 -25.85 -7.12
CA GLY A 427 53.06 -24.68 -6.81
C GLY A 427 54.23 -24.44 -7.78
N PHE A 428 55.01 -23.38 -7.55
CA PHE A 428 56.27 -23.15 -8.26
C PHE A 428 57.42 -23.73 -7.44
N GLN A 429 58.29 -24.54 -8.07
CA GLN A 429 59.46 -25.12 -7.42
C GLN A 429 60.55 -24.09 -7.11
#